data_AF-A0A0C9LWE9-F1
#
_entry.id   AF-A0A0C9LWE9-F1
#
_cell.length_a   1.000
_cell.length_b   1.000
_cell.length_c   1.000
_cell.angle_alpha   90.00
_cell.angle_beta   90.00
_cell.angle_gamma   90.00
#
_symmetry.space_group_name_H-M   'P 1'
#
loop_
_entity.id
_entity.type
_entity.pdbx_description
1 polymer ?
#
loop_
_entity_poly.entity_id
_entity_poly.type
_entity_poly.pdbx_seq_one_letter_code
_entity_poly.pdbx_strand_id
1 'polypeptide(L)'
;MGAFDFILKPFREPVMKTLFLSKLANKTEQSTMTKFQGRLQKLNLIQHEYHWLSDTIIKQYTPKPTIEGRLVMSSLTSERKSFLQSFIDDWNFSPLELNDIDLVYCVFYMLDQTFQRYHTQLKSLQMTNGIHDKQSLLEHAVDVMQSTWYVLNLIASERISLLLRPIDVLSLLLAAIGHDVGHPGITTATPLAILYNDRSVLESYHSMAFLNLLHKHYFSAMIDIKSHPEYKDFRKVVIQSILCTDMSCHQEYVESFKGQLQRLKTHTMDLTNDDTRDKERMILCSIIMKCADISNCARPFDNAKNWAMTLAEEFFIQGDLERELRIPSVAINERGKVTLADFQLSFMRNVALGLYQTVGELLPPLKFCAENITRNIDIWTSIQQQAMIPCASSASA
;
A
#
# COMPACT_ATOMS: atom_id res chain seq x y z
N MET A 1 33.32 31.41 -12.75
CA MET A 1 33.64 30.30 -13.67
C MET A 1 33.78 29.05 -12.81
N GLY A 2 32.98 27.99 -12.87
CA GLY A 2 31.85 27.58 -13.69
C GLY A 2 31.74 26.06 -13.50
N ALA A 3 30.53 25.53 -13.28
CA ALA A 3 30.26 24.12 -13.00
C ALA A 3 30.47 23.16 -14.20
N PHE A 4 31.49 23.41 -15.04
CA PHE A 4 31.73 22.72 -16.30
C PHE A 4 33.06 21.95 -16.37
N ASP A 5 33.86 21.91 -15.29
CA ASP A 5 35.16 21.21 -15.28
C ASP A 5 35.12 19.74 -14.83
N PHE A 6 33.95 19.19 -14.50
CA PHE A 6 33.82 17.78 -14.05
C PHE A 6 33.44 16.76 -15.14
N ILE A 7 33.13 17.17 -16.37
CA ILE A 7 32.57 16.27 -17.40
C ILE A 7 33.59 15.87 -18.50
N LEU A 8 34.78 16.48 -18.58
CA LEU A 8 35.69 16.27 -19.72
C LEU A 8 37.07 15.68 -19.38
N LYS A 9 37.14 14.65 -18.54
CA LYS A 9 38.32 13.75 -18.52
C LYS A 9 37.95 12.39 -19.12
N PRO A 10 38.73 11.87 -20.08
CA PRO A 10 38.50 10.54 -20.64
C PRO A 10 38.61 9.50 -19.52
N PHE A 11 37.63 8.59 -19.46
CA PHE A 11 37.60 7.51 -18.48
C PHE A 11 38.95 6.78 -18.47
N ARG A 12 39.63 6.77 -17.31
CA ARG A 12 40.89 6.04 -17.16
C ARG A 12 40.64 4.55 -17.40
N GLU A 13 41.56 3.91 -18.12
CA GLU A 13 41.53 2.49 -18.49
C GLU A 13 41.15 1.51 -17.33
N PRO A 14 41.49 1.75 -16.06
CA PRO A 14 41.05 0.88 -14.96
C PRO A 14 39.53 0.92 -14.68
N VAL A 15 38.86 2.06 -14.96
CA VAL A 15 37.41 2.22 -14.76
C VAL A 15 36.63 1.50 -15.86
N MET A 16 37.11 1.58 -17.11
CA MET A 16 36.55 0.80 -18.23
C MET A 16 36.77 -0.71 -18.06
N LYS A 17 37.90 -1.14 -17.48
CA LYS A 17 38.17 -2.55 -17.14
C LYS A 17 37.23 -3.12 -16.07
N THR A 18 36.64 -2.27 -15.22
CA THR A 18 35.70 -2.71 -14.18
C THR A 18 34.27 -2.83 -14.70
N LEU A 19 33.88 -2.02 -15.70
CA LEU A 19 32.53 -1.97 -16.25
C LEU A 19 32.25 -3.02 -17.35
N PHE A 20 33.26 -3.53 -18.06
CA PHE A 20 33.05 -4.37 -19.26
C PHE A 20 33.71 -5.75 -19.27
N LEU A 21 34.22 -6.26 -18.14
CA LEU A 21 34.81 -7.61 -18.07
C LEU A 21 33.91 -8.61 -17.33
N SER A 22 32.83 -9.03 -17.98
CA SER A 22 32.28 -10.38 -17.78
C SER A 22 32.06 -11.16 -19.08
N LYS A 23 32.68 -10.75 -20.18
CA LYS A 23 32.61 -11.46 -21.45
C LYS A 23 34.00 -11.60 -22.04
N LEU A 24 34.73 -12.63 -21.59
CA LEU A 24 35.79 -13.35 -22.30
C LEU A 24 36.61 -14.16 -21.28
N ALA A 25 36.37 -15.47 -21.22
CA ALA A 25 37.39 -16.51 -21.23
C ALA A 25 36.83 -17.83 -20.68
N ASN A 26 36.79 -18.84 -21.55
CA ASN A 26 36.63 -20.25 -21.20
C ASN A 26 37.58 -20.65 -20.05
N LYS A 27 37.06 -20.82 -18.83
CA LYS A 27 37.73 -21.55 -17.75
C LYS A 27 36.71 -22.29 -16.89
N THR A 28 36.63 -23.61 -17.14
CA THR A 28 36.27 -24.69 -16.22
C THR A 28 35.22 -24.39 -15.13
N GLU A 29 33.99 -24.87 -15.38
CA GLU A 29 32.78 -24.72 -14.54
C GLU A 29 32.97 -25.02 -13.04
N GLN A 30 33.92 -25.89 -12.67
CA GLN A 30 34.14 -26.29 -11.28
C GLN A 30 34.75 -25.19 -10.38
N SER A 31 35.70 -24.41 -10.88
CA SER A 31 36.36 -23.34 -10.08
C SER A 31 35.42 -22.15 -9.81
N THR A 32 34.52 -21.90 -10.76
CA THR A 32 33.55 -20.79 -10.69
C THR A 32 32.47 -21.07 -9.65
N MET A 33 31.99 -22.31 -9.55
CA MET A 33 31.06 -22.75 -8.50
C MET A 33 31.63 -22.61 -7.09
N THR A 34 32.90 -23.01 -6.86
CA THR A 34 33.54 -22.88 -5.54
C THR A 34 33.79 -21.42 -5.15
N LYS A 35 34.15 -20.56 -6.12
CA LYS A 35 34.24 -19.10 -5.91
C LYS A 35 32.89 -18.46 -5.65
N PHE A 36 31.82 -18.93 -6.32
CA PHE A 36 30.46 -18.47 -6.06
C PHE A 36 30.01 -18.89 -4.66
N GLN A 37 30.24 -20.14 -4.25
CA GLN A 37 29.95 -20.60 -2.90
C GLN A 37 30.72 -19.81 -1.83
N GLY A 38 32.00 -19.52 -2.05
CA GLY A 38 32.79 -18.68 -1.13
C GLY A 38 32.31 -17.23 -1.06
N ARG A 39 31.81 -16.67 -2.17
CA ARG A 39 31.16 -15.35 -2.19
C ARG A 39 29.78 -15.38 -1.55
N LEU A 40 29.00 -16.44 -1.74
CA LEU A 40 27.70 -16.65 -1.12
C LEU A 40 27.85 -16.85 0.39
N GLN A 41 28.86 -17.58 0.84
CA GLN A 41 29.23 -17.70 2.25
C GLN A 41 29.67 -16.36 2.82
N LYS A 42 30.48 -15.56 2.10
CA LYS A 42 30.80 -14.20 2.52
C LYS A 42 29.58 -13.28 2.56
N LEU A 43 28.65 -13.41 1.62
CA LEU A 43 27.39 -12.66 1.61
C LEU A 43 26.47 -13.10 2.75
N ASN A 44 26.42 -14.39 3.09
CA ASN A 44 25.68 -14.90 4.25
C ASN A 44 26.34 -14.46 5.56
N LEU A 45 27.68 -14.44 5.63
CA LEU A 45 28.43 -13.90 6.75
C LEU A 45 28.19 -12.39 6.91
N ILE A 46 28.18 -11.63 5.81
CA ILE A 46 27.76 -10.23 5.76
C ILE A 46 26.31 -10.12 6.23
N GLN A 47 25.39 -10.95 5.75
CA GLN A 47 23.98 -10.92 6.18
C GLN A 47 23.82 -11.21 7.69
N HIS A 48 24.65 -12.08 8.26
CA HIS A 48 24.73 -12.31 9.70
C HIS A 48 25.42 -11.14 10.43
N GLU A 49 26.49 -10.56 9.88
CA GLU A 49 27.20 -9.41 10.43
C GLU A 49 26.38 -8.12 10.38
N TYR A 50 25.53 -7.91 9.38
CA TYR A 50 24.63 -6.75 9.25
C TYR A 50 23.21 -7.08 9.73
N HIS A 51 23.02 -8.18 10.45
CA HIS A 51 21.76 -8.45 11.16
C HIS A 51 21.44 -7.28 12.12
N TRP A 52 22.47 -6.64 12.69
CA TRP A 52 22.30 -5.42 13.49
C TRP A 52 21.68 -4.27 12.68
N LEU A 53 21.91 -4.15 11.37
CA LEU A 53 21.31 -3.08 10.57
C LEU A 53 19.81 -3.32 10.42
N SER A 54 19.42 -4.56 10.09
CA SER A 54 18.01 -4.97 10.10
C SER A 54 17.38 -4.77 11.48
N ASP A 55 18.05 -5.23 12.54
CA ASP A 55 17.58 -5.08 13.91
C ASP A 55 17.54 -3.63 14.39
N THR A 56 18.46 -2.77 13.96
CA THR A 56 18.49 -1.34 14.29
C THR A 56 17.39 -0.63 13.54
N ILE A 57 17.20 -0.91 12.24
CA ILE A 57 16.06 -0.38 11.47
C ILE A 57 14.75 -0.80 12.14
N ILE A 58 14.60 -2.09 12.49
CA ILE A 58 13.43 -2.59 13.23
C ILE A 58 13.32 -1.88 14.59
N LYS A 59 14.35 -1.86 15.43
CA LYS A 59 14.27 -1.26 16.78
C LYS A 59 13.99 0.24 16.77
N GLN A 60 14.44 0.95 15.74
CA GLN A 60 14.42 2.39 15.68
C GLN A 60 13.23 2.93 14.88
N TYR A 61 12.73 2.15 13.92
CA TYR A 61 11.65 2.55 13.03
C TYR A 61 10.41 1.65 13.10
N THR A 62 10.50 0.45 13.71
CA THR A 62 9.28 -0.27 14.12
C THR A 62 8.72 0.40 15.38
N PRO A 63 7.42 0.74 15.39
CA PRO A 63 6.76 1.27 16.57
C PRO A 63 6.98 0.36 17.78
N LYS A 64 7.33 0.92 18.93
CA LYS A 64 7.36 0.14 20.17
C LYS A 64 5.92 -0.25 20.50
N PRO A 65 5.63 -1.51 20.87
CA PRO A 65 4.29 -1.93 21.22
C PRO A 65 3.77 -1.06 22.37
N THR A 66 2.74 -0.26 22.10
CA THR A 66 2.12 0.67 23.06
C THR A 66 1.17 -0.05 24.02
N ILE A 67 0.74 -1.27 23.66
CA ILE A 67 -0.23 -2.05 24.42
C ILE A 67 0.52 -3.26 25.02
N GLU A 68 0.84 -3.20 26.31
CA GLU A 68 1.31 -4.37 27.10
C GLU A 68 0.17 -5.37 27.40
N GLY A 69 -1.08 -5.02 27.07
CA GLY A 69 -2.24 -5.91 27.15
C GLY A 69 -2.32 -6.86 25.97
N ARG A 70 -2.44 -8.18 26.21
CA ARG A 70 -2.92 -9.09 25.17
C ARG A 70 -4.33 -8.64 24.78
N LEU A 71 -4.54 -8.26 23.51
CA LEU A 71 -5.88 -8.14 22.95
C LEU A 71 -6.56 -9.50 23.07
N VAL A 72 -7.54 -9.61 23.96
CA VAL A 72 -8.24 -10.87 24.24
C VAL A 72 -9.47 -10.94 23.35
N MET A 73 -9.34 -11.49 22.13
CA MET A 73 -10.48 -11.68 21.21
C MET A 73 -11.61 -12.57 21.78
N SER A 74 -11.36 -13.30 22.89
CA SER A 74 -12.41 -14.05 23.58
C SER A 74 -13.41 -13.17 24.33
N SER A 75 -13.20 -11.86 24.41
CA SER A 75 -14.16 -10.90 24.98
C SER A 75 -15.35 -10.61 24.06
N LEU A 76 -15.23 -10.87 22.75
CA LEU A 76 -16.30 -10.61 21.78
C LEU A 76 -17.42 -11.66 21.89
N THR A 77 -18.65 -11.20 22.06
CA THR A 77 -19.86 -12.04 22.04
C THR A 77 -20.08 -12.63 20.64
N SER A 78 -20.79 -13.75 20.57
CA SER A 78 -21.16 -14.37 19.28
C SER A 78 -21.98 -13.41 18.40
N GLU A 79 -22.87 -12.62 19.00
CA GLU A 79 -23.67 -11.61 18.31
C GLU A 79 -22.78 -10.52 17.69
N ARG A 80 -21.80 -9.99 18.45
CA ARG A 80 -20.87 -8.98 17.92
C ARG A 80 -20.03 -9.54 16.78
N LYS A 81 -19.57 -10.80 16.89
CA LYS A 81 -18.85 -11.48 15.81
C LYS A 81 -19.69 -11.59 14.54
N SER A 82 -20.93 -12.05 14.64
CA SER A 82 -21.84 -12.14 13.48
C SER A 82 -22.13 -10.78 12.85
N PHE A 83 -22.30 -9.73 13.66
CA PHE A 83 -22.42 -8.37 13.17
C PHE A 83 -21.18 -7.96 12.36
N LEU A 84 -19.98 -8.10 12.93
CA LEU A 84 -18.72 -7.72 12.26
C LEU A 84 -18.50 -8.48 10.95
N GLN A 85 -18.82 -9.78 10.93
CA GLN A 85 -18.75 -10.60 9.72
C GLN A 85 -19.63 -10.04 8.60
N SER A 86 -20.89 -9.70 8.91
CA SER A 86 -21.78 -9.08 7.94
C SER A 86 -21.34 -7.67 7.53
N PHE A 87 -20.75 -6.91 8.46
CA PHE A 87 -20.31 -5.54 8.25
C PHE A 87 -19.10 -5.46 7.30
N ILE A 88 -18.17 -6.42 7.38
CA ILE A 88 -17.01 -6.53 6.48
C ILE A 88 -17.42 -6.75 5.02
N ASP A 89 -18.57 -7.39 4.78
CA ASP A 89 -19.07 -7.65 3.42
C ASP A 89 -19.94 -6.49 2.88
N ASP A 90 -20.09 -5.38 3.62
CA ASP A 90 -20.78 -4.17 3.18
C ASP A 90 -19.78 -3.09 2.72
N TRP A 91 -20.08 -2.38 1.62
CA TRP A 91 -19.27 -1.23 1.20
C TRP A 91 -19.45 -0.01 2.11
N ASN A 92 -20.51 0.03 2.91
CA ASN A 92 -20.72 1.04 3.94
C ASN A 92 -19.87 0.81 5.20
N PHE A 93 -19.00 -0.21 5.21
CA PHE A 93 -18.02 -0.44 6.26
C PHE A 93 -17.27 0.85 6.63
N SER A 94 -17.19 1.11 7.93
CA SER A 94 -16.51 2.27 8.51
C SER A 94 -15.70 1.81 9.72
N PRO A 95 -14.36 1.73 9.62
CA PRO A 95 -13.53 1.30 10.74
C PRO A 95 -13.47 2.37 11.85
N LEU A 96 -13.79 3.63 11.54
CA LEU A 96 -13.85 4.73 12.52
C LEU A 96 -14.95 4.53 13.59
N GLU A 97 -15.90 3.61 13.36
CA GLU A 97 -16.98 3.27 14.29
C GLU A 97 -16.63 2.06 15.20
N LEU A 98 -15.47 1.45 14.97
CA LEU A 98 -15.05 0.21 15.63
C LEU A 98 -13.97 0.50 16.68
N ASN A 99 -13.96 -0.29 17.75
CA ASN A 99 -12.84 -0.28 18.70
C ASN A 99 -11.71 -1.21 18.21
N ASP A 100 -10.53 -1.10 18.81
CA ASP A 100 -9.35 -1.89 18.46
C ASP A 100 -9.60 -3.42 18.43
N ILE A 101 -10.43 -3.95 19.34
CA ILE A 101 -10.72 -5.39 19.39
C ILE A 101 -11.57 -5.82 18.19
N ASP A 102 -12.57 -5.01 17.83
CA ASP A 102 -13.41 -5.24 16.65
C ASP A 102 -12.56 -5.16 15.36
N LEU A 103 -11.70 -4.14 15.24
CA LEU A 103 -10.79 -3.96 14.10
C LEU A 103 -9.86 -5.17 13.93
N VAL A 104 -9.24 -5.61 15.01
CA VAL A 104 -8.35 -6.77 15.01
C VAL A 104 -9.13 -8.04 14.64
N TYR A 105 -10.35 -8.21 15.16
CA TYR A 105 -11.22 -9.33 14.78
C TYR A 105 -11.54 -9.32 13.28
N CYS A 106 -11.87 -8.16 12.69
CA CYS A 106 -12.13 -8.03 11.26
C CYS A 106 -10.94 -8.49 10.42
N VAL A 107 -9.72 -8.07 10.79
CA VAL A 107 -8.49 -8.52 10.12
C VAL A 107 -8.31 -10.03 10.21
N PHE A 108 -8.44 -10.59 11.41
CA PHE A 108 -8.33 -12.04 11.61
C PHE A 108 -9.36 -12.81 10.82
N TYR A 109 -10.61 -12.34 10.78
CA TYR A 109 -11.68 -12.98 10.04
C TYR A 109 -11.38 -13.00 8.53
N MET A 110 -11.02 -11.85 7.93
CA MET A 110 -10.68 -11.80 6.50
C MET A 110 -9.51 -12.72 6.15
N LEU A 111 -8.47 -12.77 7.00
CA LEU A 111 -7.32 -13.67 6.80
C LEU A 111 -7.72 -15.14 6.95
N ASP A 112 -8.47 -15.48 8.01
CA ASP A 112 -8.93 -16.85 8.28
C ASP A 112 -9.82 -17.37 7.15
N GLN A 113 -10.76 -16.56 6.66
CA GLN A 113 -11.59 -16.90 5.50
C GLN A 113 -10.75 -17.10 4.23
N THR A 114 -9.72 -16.27 4.02
CA THR A 114 -8.77 -16.46 2.91
C THR A 114 -8.03 -17.79 3.03
N PHE A 115 -7.53 -18.12 4.23
CA PHE A 115 -6.84 -19.40 4.47
C PHE A 115 -7.75 -20.60 4.28
N GLN A 116 -9.00 -20.54 4.75
CA GLN A 116 -9.98 -21.61 4.56
C GLN A 116 -10.30 -21.82 3.08
N ARG A 117 -10.42 -20.74 2.31
CA ARG A 117 -10.69 -20.79 0.86
C ARG A 117 -9.56 -21.45 0.06
N TYR A 118 -8.32 -21.26 0.48
CA TYR A 118 -7.12 -21.72 -0.24
C TYR A 118 -6.28 -22.75 0.56
N HIS A 119 -6.93 -23.47 1.48
CA HIS A 119 -6.33 -24.31 2.52
C HIS A 119 -5.33 -25.38 2.03
N THR A 120 -5.37 -25.80 0.77
CA THR A 120 -4.39 -26.75 0.20
C THR A 120 -3.09 -26.08 -0.28
N GLN A 121 -3.12 -24.76 -0.54
CA GLN A 121 -2.00 -24.00 -1.11
C GLN A 121 -1.30 -23.08 -0.07
N LEU A 122 -2.01 -22.65 0.98
CA LEU A 122 -1.50 -21.69 1.97
C LEU A 122 -1.20 -22.30 3.35
N LYS A 123 -1.12 -23.62 3.45
CA LYS A 123 -1.04 -24.44 4.69
C LYS A 123 0.07 -24.04 5.68
N SER A 124 1.01 -23.23 5.25
CA SER A 124 2.15 -22.80 6.04
C SER A 124 1.84 -21.51 6.82
N LEU A 125 0.96 -20.63 6.35
CA LEU A 125 0.83 -19.25 6.83
C LEU A 125 -0.25 -19.10 7.92
N GLN A 126 -0.05 -19.64 9.12
CA GLN A 126 -0.94 -19.35 10.25
C GLN A 126 -0.52 -18.05 10.97
N MET A 127 -1.36 -17.02 10.89
CA MET A 127 -1.11 -15.70 11.48
C MET A 127 -1.43 -15.72 12.98
N THR A 128 -0.45 -15.42 13.84
CA THR A 128 -0.68 -15.10 15.26
C THR A 128 -0.22 -13.67 15.57
N ASN A 129 -1.16 -12.90 16.13
CA ASN A 129 -1.08 -11.61 16.84
C ASN A 129 0.06 -10.64 16.53
N GLY A 130 -0.30 -9.47 15.99
CA GLY A 130 0.52 -8.26 16.06
C GLY A 130 0.17 -7.24 14.99
N ILE A 131 -0.82 -6.39 15.23
CA ILE A 131 -0.94 -5.11 14.53
C ILE A 131 -0.69 -4.02 15.56
N HIS A 132 0.32 -3.21 15.30
CA HIS A 132 0.76 -2.15 16.19
C HIS A 132 1.03 -0.91 15.35
N ASP A 133 0.11 0.04 15.36
CA ASP A 133 0.40 1.45 15.67
C ASP A 133 -0.90 2.28 15.72
N LYS A 134 -0.79 3.49 16.26
CA LYS A 134 -1.73 4.63 16.32
C LYS A 134 -3.16 4.45 15.77
N GLN A 135 -4.09 4.93 16.59
CA GLN A 135 -5.56 5.03 16.48
C GLN A 135 -6.12 5.86 15.28
N SER A 136 -5.33 6.06 14.23
CA SER A 136 -5.81 6.57 12.92
C SER A 136 -5.23 5.78 11.75
N LEU A 137 -4.04 5.21 11.93
CA LEU A 137 -3.36 4.36 10.96
C LEU A 137 -3.96 2.94 10.94
N LEU A 138 -4.36 2.41 12.11
CA LEU A 138 -4.99 1.10 12.19
C LEU A 138 -6.33 1.10 11.46
N GLU A 139 -7.16 2.11 11.68
CA GLU A 139 -8.45 2.28 11.04
C GLU A 139 -8.28 2.41 9.52
N HIS A 140 -7.29 3.18 9.05
CA HIS A 140 -7.01 3.35 7.62
C HIS A 140 -6.56 2.02 7.02
N ALA A 141 -5.57 1.36 7.63
CA ALA A 141 -5.08 0.07 7.16
C ALA A 141 -6.18 -1.01 7.13
N VAL A 142 -7.12 -0.99 8.09
CA VAL A 142 -8.29 -1.89 8.09
C VAL A 142 -9.30 -1.49 7.02
N ASP A 143 -9.54 -0.20 6.75
CA ASP A 143 -10.41 0.26 5.65
C ASP A 143 -9.87 -0.24 4.30
N VAL A 144 -8.56 -0.07 4.10
CA VAL A 144 -7.85 -0.48 2.89
C VAL A 144 -7.87 -2.01 2.74
N MET A 145 -7.65 -2.75 3.82
CA MET A 145 -7.78 -4.22 3.81
C MET A 145 -9.21 -4.68 3.51
N GLN A 146 -10.23 -4.04 4.12
CA GLN A 146 -11.63 -4.36 3.85
C GLN A 146 -12.03 -4.03 2.42
N SER A 147 -11.60 -2.88 1.89
CA SER A 147 -11.86 -2.50 0.50
C SER A 147 -11.21 -3.50 -0.47
N THR A 148 -9.97 -3.92 -0.17
CA THR A 148 -9.28 -4.98 -0.92
C THR A 148 -10.07 -6.29 -0.86
N TRP A 149 -10.51 -6.73 0.32
CA TRP A 149 -11.34 -7.92 0.52
C TRP A 149 -12.64 -7.86 -0.31
N TYR A 150 -13.36 -6.75 -0.23
CA TYR A 150 -14.61 -6.54 -0.95
C TYR A 150 -14.42 -6.61 -2.46
N VAL A 151 -13.41 -5.90 -2.98
CA VAL A 151 -13.07 -5.93 -4.41
C VAL A 151 -12.67 -7.34 -4.84
N LEU A 152 -11.85 -8.05 -4.08
CA LEU A 152 -11.43 -9.42 -4.38
C LEU A 152 -12.61 -10.40 -4.43
N ASN A 153 -13.61 -10.22 -3.56
CA ASN A 153 -14.83 -11.01 -3.59
C ASN A 153 -15.73 -10.69 -4.79
N LEU A 154 -15.84 -9.41 -5.18
CA LEU A 154 -16.59 -9.02 -6.38
C LEU A 154 -15.96 -9.57 -7.66
N ILE A 155 -14.63 -9.53 -7.79
CA ILE A 155 -13.96 -10.03 -8.98
C ILE A 155 -13.92 -11.57 -9.03
N ALA A 156 -14.14 -12.27 -7.91
CA ALA A 156 -14.04 -13.73 -7.86
C ALA A 156 -15.00 -14.45 -8.84
N SER A 157 -16.11 -13.81 -9.22
CA SER A 157 -17.03 -14.29 -10.24
C SER A 157 -16.70 -13.83 -11.67
N GLU A 158 -15.73 -12.93 -11.83
CA GLU A 158 -15.34 -12.34 -13.11
C GLU A 158 -14.21 -13.12 -13.78
N ARG A 159 -14.17 -13.12 -15.12
CA ARG A 159 -13.13 -13.83 -15.89
C ARG A 159 -11.71 -13.34 -15.56
N ILE A 160 -11.58 -12.09 -15.15
CA ILE A 160 -10.28 -11.49 -14.81
C ILE A 160 -9.68 -12.08 -13.53
N SER A 161 -10.48 -12.70 -12.65
CA SER A 161 -9.97 -13.42 -11.47
C SER A 161 -8.99 -14.53 -11.84
N LEU A 162 -9.07 -15.08 -13.05
CA LEU A 162 -8.14 -16.10 -13.55
C LEU A 162 -6.69 -15.60 -13.68
N LEU A 163 -6.45 -14.29 -13.65
CA LEU A 163 -5.11 -13.72 -13.59
C LEU A 163 -4.50 -13.81 -12.18
N LEU A 164 -5.35 -13.83 -11.15
CA LEU A 164 -4.94 -13.88 -9.75
C LEU A 164 -4.75 -15.33 -9.31
N ARG A 165 -3.65 -15.57 -8.63
CA ARG A 165 -3.38 -16.82 -7.92
C ARG A 165 -3.74 -16.63 -6.45
N PRO A 166 -3.99 -17.71 -5.72
CA PRO A 166 -4.28 -17.64 -4.29
C PRO A 166 -3.22 -16.93 -3.44
N ILE A 167 -1.93 -17.07 -3.81
CA ILE A 167 -0.86 -16.33 -3.14
C ILE A 167 -0.97 -14.81 -3.37
N ASP A 168 -1.50 -14.37 -4.52
CA ASP A 168 -1.65 -12.94 -4.83
C ASP A 168 -2.79 -12.34 -3.99
N VAL A 169 -3.89 -13.07 -3.79
CA VAL A 169 -5.00 -12.67 -2.90
C VAL A 169 -4.52 -12.46 -1.47
N LEU A 170 -3.78 -13.43 -0.93
CA LEU A 170 -3.19 -13.29 0.42
C LEU A 170 -2.19 -12.14 0.46
N SER A 171 -1.33 -12.02 -0.56
CA SER A 171 -0.33 -10.94 -0.64
C SER A 171 -0.97 -9.57 -0.64
N LEU A 172 -2.10 -9.40 -1.34
CA LEU A 172 -2.85 -8.15 -1.40
C LEU A 172 -3.46 -7.79 -0.05
N LEU A 173 -4.09 -8.74 0.64
CA LEU A 173 -4.65 -8.48 1.98
C LEU A 173 -3.55 -8.13 3.01
N LEU A 174 -2.41 -8.83 2.95
CA LEU A 174 -1.27 -8.52 3.81
C LEU A 174 -0.61 -7.20 3.44
N ALA A 175 -0.45 -6.89 2.15
CA ALA A 175 0.04 -5.60 1.70
C ALA A 175 -0.88 -4.46 2.17
N ALA A 176 -2.20 -4.63 2.05
CA ALA A 176 -3.19 -3.64 2.46
C ALA A 176 -3.10 -3.27 3.95
N ILE A 177 -3.00 -4.25 4.85
CA ILE A 177 -2.86 -3.96 6.29
C ILE A 177 -1.46 -3.41 6.66
N GLY A 178 -0.46 -3.61 5.79
CA GLY A 178 0.93 -3.22 6.03
C GLY A 178 1.43 -2.03 5.22
N HIS A 179 0.62 -1.43 4.34
CA HIS A 179 1.10 -0.52 3.31
C HIS A 179 1.70 0.78 3.85
N ASP A 180 1.21 1.27 4.98
CA ASP A 180 1.70 2.47 5.67
C ASP A 180 2.38 2.16 7.02
N VAL A 181 2.94 0.95 7.19
CA VAL A 181 3.51 0.56 8.47
C VAL A 181 4.67 1.49 8.89
N GLY A 182 4.62 1.96 10.13
CA GLY A 182 5.61 2.89 10.67
C GLY A 182 5.61 4.25 9.98
N HIS A 183 4.47 4.67 9.41
CA HIS A 183 4.31 6.01 8.83
C HIS A 183 4.62 7.09 9.86
N PRO A 184 5.63 7.96 9.61
CA PRO A 184 6.07 8.95 10.59
C PRO A 184 5.16 10.18 10.64
N GLY A 185 4.20 10.33 9.72
CA GLY A 185 3.38 11.54 9.59
C GLY A 185 4.14 12.75 9.04
N ILE A 186 5.26 12.51 8.34
CA ILE A 186 6.11 13.54 7.72
C ILE A 186 6.56 13.04 6.35
N THR A 187 6.33 13.83 5.30
CA THR A 187 6.62 13.46 3.91
C THR A 187 8.01 13.91 3.41
N THR A 188 8.82 14.56 4.25
CA THR A 188 10.03 15.29 3.81
C THR A 188 11.36 14.74 4.35
N ALA A 189 12.33 14.70 3.43
CA ALA A 189 13.78 14.67 3.59
C ALA A 189 14.36 14.01 4.86
N THR A 190 14.44 12.69 4.84
CA THR A 190 15.19 11.88 5.81
C THR A 190 16.37 11.17 5.13
N PRO A 191 17.34 10.59 5.87
CA PRO A 191 18.36 9.71 5.29
C PRO A 191 17.82 8.57 4.42
N LEU A 192 16.52 8.22 4.57
CA LEU A 192 15.83 7.25 3.72
C LEU A 192 15.72 7.74 2.27
N ALA A 193 15.59 9.05 2.03
CA ALA A 193 15.49 9.61 0.68
C ALA A 193 16.76 9.32 -0.14
N ILE A 194 17.93 9.43 0.50
CA ILE A 194 19.23 9.03 -0.09
C ILE A 194 19.26 7.52 -0.34
N LEU A 195 18.80 6.71 0.63
CA LEU A 195 18.81 5.25 0.51
C LEU A 195 17.95 4.75 -0.67
N TYR A 196 16.81 5.40 -0.91
CA TYR A 196 15.85 5.02 -1.95
C TYR A 196 15.94 5.89 -3.22
N ASN A 197 16.96 6.75 -3.32
CA ASN A 197 17.20 7.64 -4.47
C ASN A 197 15.97 8.48 -4.87
N ASP A 198 15.29 9.03 -3.86
CA ASP A 198 14.10 9.87 -4.01
C ASP A 198 12.91 9.23 -4.75
N ARG A 199 12.90 7.90 -4.90
CA ARG A 199 11.81 7.16 -5.54
C ARG A 199 11.00 6.39 -4.51
N SER A 200 9.72 6.72 -4.38
CA SER A 200 8.76 6.03 -3.49
C SER A 200 9.38 5.74 -2.13
N VAL A 201 9.93 6.79 -1.51
CA VAL A 201 10.84 6.68 -0.35
C VAL A 201 10.11 6.07 0.85
N LEU A 202 8.89 6.55 1.12
CA LEU A 202 8.08 6.06 2.22
C LEU A 202 7.54 4.67 1.92
N GLU A 203 7.03 4.43 0.72
CA GLU A 203 6.48 3.13 0.32
C GLU A 203 7.55 2.04 0.29
N SER A 204 8.78 2.38 -0.13
CA SER A 204 9.93 1.48 -0.06
C SER A 204 10.31 1.15 1.38
N TYR A 205 10.19 2.13 2.28
CA TYR A 205 10.39 1.94 3.71
C TYR A 205 9.28 1.08 4.32
N HIS A 206 8.00 1.35 4.07
CA HIS A 206 6.86 0.58 4.57
C HIS A 206 6.96 -0.88 4.13
N SER A 207 7.25 -1.11 2.84
CA SER A 207 7.47 -2.43 2.27
C SER A 207 8.59 -3.21 2.98
N MET A 208 9.72 -2.55 3.22
CA MET A 208 10.84 -3.14 3.95
C MET A 208 10.47 -3.43 5.42
N ALA A 209 9.89 -2.47 6.13
CA ALA A 209 9.50 -2.59 7.51
C ALA A 209 8.46 -3.72 7.70
N PHE A 210 7.45 -3.77 6.84
CA PHE A 210 6.41 -4.78 6.86
C PHE A 210 6.96 -6.18 6.61
N LEU A 211 7.79 -6.37 5.57
CA LEU A 211 8.39 -7.67 5.29
C LEU A 211 9.32 -8.14 6.42
N ASN A 212 10.00 -7.23 7.10
CA ASN A 212 10.82 -7.54 8.26
C ASN A 212 9.98 -7.93 9.47
N LEU A 213 8.85 -7.26 9.72
CA LEU A 213 7.88 -7.63 10.74
C LEU A 213 7.30 -9.02 10.47
N LEU A 214 6.86 -9.28 9.24
CA LEU A 214 6.43 -10.60 8.80
C LEU A 214 7.54 -11.64 9.02
N HIS A 215 8.79 -11.32 8.67
CA HIS A 215 9.89 -12.24 8.86
C HIS A 215 10.16 -12.57 10.34
N LYS A 216 10.17 -11.55 11.19
CA LYS A 216 10.48 -11.68 12.62
C LYS A 216 9.39 -12.41 13.38
N HIS A 217 8.12 -12.08 13.13
CA HIS A 217 7.00 -12.54 13.95
C HIS A 217 6.22 -13.71 13.33
N TYR A 218 6.27 -13.89 12.02
CA TYR A 218 5.44 -14.88 11.31
C TYR A 218 6.28 -15.93 10.59
N PHE A 219 7.24 -15.53 9.76
CA PHE A 219 8.05 -16.49 9.00
C PHE A 219 9.17 -17.13 9.83
N SER A 220 9.56 -16.57 10.97
CA SER A 220 10.56 -17.19 11.85
C SER A 220 10.05 -18.47 12.54
N ALA A 221 8.74 -18.55 12.79
CA ALA A 221 8.05 -19.73 13.30
C ALA A 221 7.79 -20.79 12.22
N MET A 222 7.96 -20.43 10.95
CA MET A 222 7.75 -21.30 9.80
C MET A 222 9.09 -21.72 9.22
N ILE A 223 9.44 -22.99 9.38
CA ILE A 223 10.69 -23.55 8.85
C ILE A 223 10.78 -23.26 7.34
N ASP A 224 11.69 -22.35 6.99
CA ASP A 224 12.26 -22.13 5.66
C ASP A 224 11.30 -21.71 4.52
N ILE A 225 10.42 -20.73 4.75
CA ILE A 225 9.65 -20.10 3.66
C ILE A 225 10.57 -19.47 2.58
N LYS A 226 11.79 -19.05 2.96
CA LYS A 226 12.77 -18.47 2.03
C LYS A 226 13.23 -19.45 0.95
N SER A 227 13.15 -20.76 1.18
CA SER A 227 13.47 -21.78 0.18
C SER A 227 12.26 -22.20 -0.67
N HIS A 228 11.05 -21.73 -0.35
CA HIS A 228 9.87 -21.98 -1.17
C HIS A 228 9.82 -21.03 -2.39
N PRO A 229 9.63 -21.57 -3.61
CA PRO A 229 9.50 -20.77 -4.83
C PRO A 229 8.40 -19.68 -4.73
N GLU A 230 7.32 -19.98 -4.01
CA GLU A 230 6.18 -19.09 -3.82
C GLU A 230 6.50 -17.85 -2.97
N TYR A 231 7.52 -17.89 -2.10
CA TYR A 231 7.89 -16.71 -1.30
C TYR A 231 8.42 -15.57 -2.18
N LYS A 232 9.12 -15.91 -3.27
CA LYS A 232 9.60 -14.89 -4.23
C LYS A 232 8.42 -14.15 -4.85
N ASP A 233 7.37 -14.88 -5.22
CA ASP A 233 6.17 -14.32 -5.81
C ASP A 233 5.35 -13.53 -4.79
N PHE A 234 5.15 -14.07 -3.58
CA PHE A 234 4.55 -13.36 -2.45
C PHE A 234 5.23 -12.02 -2.20
N ARG A 235 6.56 -12.04 -2.02
CA ARG A 235 7.36 -10.84 -1.76
C ARG A 235 7.24 -9.85 -2.90
N LYS A 236 7.24 -10.31 -4.16
CA LYS A 236 7.08 -9.44 -5.33
C LYS A 236 5.73 -8.72 -5.32
N VAL A 237 4.63 -9.44 -5.04
CA VAL A 237 3.30 -8.85 -4.99
C VAL A 237 3.20 -7.84 -3.85
N VAL A 238 3.61 -8.22 -2.64
CA VAL A 238 3.60 -7.29 -1.49
C VAL A 238 4.38 -6.01 -1.78
N ILE A 239 5.62 -6.13 -2.30
CA ILE A 239 6.44 -4.96 -2.60
C ILE A 239 5.74 -4.06 -3.64
N GLN A 240 5.27 -4.62 -4.74
CA GLN A 240 4.68 -3.83 -5.82
C GLN A 240 3.34 -3.22 -5.44
N SER A 241 2.53 -3.92 -4.65
CA SER A 241 1.28 -3.40 -4.10
C SER A 241 1.54 -2.24 -3.15
N ILE A 242 2.55 -2.31 -2.29
CA ILE A 242 2.89 -1.18 -1.41
C ILE A 242 3.50 -0.03 -2.21
N LEU A 243 4.44 -0.29 -3.12
CA LEU A 243 5.02 0.77 -3.96
C LEU A 243 4.00 1.50 -4.82
N CYS A 244 2.92 0.84 -5.24
CA CYS A 244 1.91 1.48 -6.06
C CYS A 244 1.04 2.48 -5.29
N THR A 245 1.04 2.50 -3.94
CA THR A 245 0.30 3.51 -3.17
C THR A 245 0.90 4.90 -3.32
N ASP A 246 2.18 5.01 -3.72
CA ASP A 246 2.82 6.27 -4.07
C ASP A 246 1.98 7.05 -5.10
N MET A 247 1.47 8.19 -4.65
CA MET A 247 0.58 9.03 -5.44
C MET A 247 1.30 9.80 -6.54
N SER A 248 2.63 9.92 -6.49
CA SER A 248 3.42 10.51 -7.58
C SER A 248 3.40 9.64 -8.85
N CYS A 249 3.27 8.33 -8.70
CA CYS A 249 3.16 7.36 -9.80
C CYS A 249 1.71 7.03 -10.18
N HIS A 250 0.71 7.67 -9.57
CA HIS A 250 -0.70 7.31 -9.72
C HIS A 250 -1.14 7.21 -11.19
N GLN A 251 -0.82 8.22 -11.98
CA GLN A 251 -1.22 8.31 -13.38
C GLN A 251 -0.62 7.18 -14.24
N GLU A 252 0.63 6.80 -13.98
CA GLU A 252 1.31 5.70 -14.69
C GLU A 252 0.58 4.37 -14.48
N TYR A 253 0.17 4.09 -13.24
CA TYR A 253 -0.60 2.89 -12.92
C TYR A 253 -2.00 2.90 -13.57
N VAL A 254 -2.69 4.04 -13.56
CA VAL A 254 -4.00 4.19 -14.23
C VAL A 254 -3.88 3.98 -15.73
N GLU A 255 -2.86 4.54 -16.38
CA GLU A 255 -2.61 4.36 -17.82
C GLU A 255 -2.25 2.92 -18.17
N SER A 256 -1.41 2.27 -17.36
CA SER A 256 -1.07 0.85 -17.51
C SER A 256 -2.33 -0.03 -17.44
N PHE A 257 -3.23 0.26 -16.49
CA PHE A 257 -4.49 -0.44 -16.34
C PHE A 257 -5.47 -0.16 -17.49
N LYS A 258 -5.56 1.07 -18.01
CA LYS A 258 -6.31 1.38 -19.24
C LYS A 258 -5.80 0.54 -20.42
N GLY A 259 -4.48 0.39 -20.54
CA GLY A 259 -3.87 -0.48 -21.53
C GLY A 259 -4.28 -1.95 -21.35
N GLN A 260 -4.28 -2.47 -20.13
CA GLN A 260 -4.76 -3.81 -19.80
C GLN A 260 -6.24 -3.99 -20.19
N LEU A 261 -7.10 -3.04 -19.82
CA LEU A 261 -8.52 -3.04 -20.16
C LEU A 261 -8.72 -3.12 -21.67
N GLN A 262 -7.97 -2.33 -22.44
CA GLN A 262 -8.04 -2.36 -23.90
C GLN A 262 -7.65 -3.74 -24.44
N ARG A 263 -6.55 -4.33 -23.96
CA ARG A 263 -6.09 -5.67 -24.39
C ARG A 263 -7.09 -6.77 -24.04
N LEU A 264 -7.76 -6.65 -22.90
CA LEU A 264 -8.82 -7.57 -22.51
C LEU A 264 -10.04 -7.44 -23.42
N LYS A 265 -10.52 -6.22 -23.70
CA LYS A 265 -11.65 -5.94 -24.60
C LYS A 265 -11.37 -6.45 -26.02
N THR A 266 -10.16 -6.22 -26.53
CA THR A 266 -9.77 -6.65 -27.89
C THR A 266 -9.33 -8.11 -27.98
N HIS A 267 -9.32 -8.86 -26.88
CA HIS A 267 -8.86 -10.26 -26.83
C HIS A 267 -7.42 -10.43 -27.36
N THR A 268 -6.55 -9.44 -27.13
CA THR A 268 -5.15 -9.42 -27.61
C THR A 268 -4.13 -9.76 -26.52
N MET A 269 -4.60 -10.17 -25.34
CA MET A 269 -3.76 -10.55 -24.22
C MET A 269 -3.22 -11.96 -24.41
N ASP A 270 -1.94 -12.10 -24.72
CA ASP A 270 -1.27 -13.40 -24.84
C ASP A 270 -0.95 -13.98 -23.45
N LEU A 271 -1.91 -14.70 -22.88
CA LEU A 271 -1.76 -15.38 -21.59
C LEU A 271 -0.97 -16.69 -21.65
N THR A 272 -0.53 -17.12 -22.84
CA THR A 272 0.36 -18.27 -23.01
C THR A 272 1.81 -17.92 -22.67
N ASN A 273 2.16 -16.65 -22.82
CA ASN A 273 3.46 -16.12 -22.41
C ASN A 273 3.47 -15.80 -20.89
N ASP A 274 4.38 -16.43 -20.16
CA ASP A 274 4.48 -16.26 -18.70
C ASP A 274 4.83 -14.83 -18.27
N ASP A 275 5.66 -14.10 -19.02
CA ASP A 275 6.03 -12.72 -18.72
C ASP A 275 4.85 -11.77 -18.95
N THR A 276 4.07 -11.98 -20.01
CA THR A 276 2.84 -11.22 -20.26
C THR A 276 1.84 -11.50 -19.15
N ARG A 277 1.59 -12.78 -18.81
CA ARG A 277 0.66 -13.15 -17.73
C ARG A 277 1.07 -12.54 -16.40
N ASP A 278 2.37 -12.54 -16.06
CA ASP A 278 2.90 -11.91 -14.85
C ASP A 278 2.69 -10.38 -14.87
N LYS A 279 2.96 -9.70 -15.98
CA LYS A 279 2.71 -8.24 -16.10
C LYS A 279 1.24 -7.90 -15.91
N GLU A 280 0.34 -8.60 -16.59
CA GLU A 280 -1.10 -8.36 -16.49
C GLU A 280 -1.60 -8.61 -15.06
N ARG A 281 -1.15 -9.69 -14.43
CA ARG A 281 -1.42 -9.96 -13.02
C ARG A 281 -0.93 -8.83 -12.12
N MET A 282 0.30 -8.33 -12.30
CA MET A 282 0.84 -7.25 -11.47
C MET A 282 0.09 -5.93 -11.65
N ILE A 283 -0.36 -5.61 -12.88
CA ILE A 283 -1.19 -4.43 -13.14
C ILE A 283 -2.51 -4.54 -12.36
N LEU A 284 -3.14 -5.71 -12.39
CA LEU A 284 -4.38 -5.97 -11.66
C LEU A 284 -4.19 -5.88 -10.14
N CYS A 285 -3.14 -6.49 -9.59
CA CYS A 285 -2.81 -6.35 -8.16
C CYS A 285 -2.59 -4.89 -7.77
N SER A 286 -1.89 -4.13 -8.61
CA SER A 286 -1.59 -2.71 -8.33
C SER A 286 -2.86 -1.86 -8.35
N ILE A 287 -3.78 -2.08 -9.30
CA ILE A 287 -5.00 -1.27 -9.38
C ILE A 287 -5.97 -1.58 -8.24
N ILE A 288 -6.08 -2.84 -7.82
CA ILE A 288 -6.91 -3.24 -6.66
C ILE A 288 -6.42 -2.50 -5.42
N MET A 289 -5.10 -2.51 -5.19
CA MET A 289 -4.48 -1.83 -4.07
C MET A 289 -4.68 -0.31 -4.13
N LYS A 290 -4.48 0.32 -5.30
CA LYS A 290 -4.73 1.77 -5.45
C LYS A 290 -6.19 2.15 -5.24
N CYS A 291 -7.14 1.33 -5.68
CA CYS A 291 -8.55 1.57 -5.37
C CYS A 291 -8.82 1.47 -3.87
N ALA A 292 -8.28 0.44 -3.22
CA ALA A 292 -8.48 0.24 -1.81
C ALA A 292 -7.91 1.39 -0.95
N ASP A 293 -6.72 1.87 -1.30
CA ASP A 293 -6.01 2.95 -0.61
C ASP A 293 -6.80 4.26 -0.57
N ILE A 294 -7.46 4.63 -1.68
CA ILE A 294 -8.31 5.83 -1.76
C ILE A 294 -9.81 5.52 -1.70
N SER A 295 -10.17 4.38 -1.12
CA SER A 295 -11.56 3.91 -1.09
C SER A 295 -12.49 4.80 -0.29
N ASN A 296 -11.95 5.55 0.68
CA ASN A 296 -12.63 6.58 1.45
C ASN A 296 -13.43 7.56 0.56
N CYS A 297 -12.90 7.94 -0.61
CA CYS A 297 -13.57 8.85 -1.55
C CYS A 297 -14.81 8.22 -2.20
N ALA A 298 -14.85 6.90 -2.31
CA ALA A 298 -15.92 6.11 -2.91
C ALA A 298 -16.92 5.52 -1.90
N ARG A 299 -16.72 5.77 -0.60
CA ARG A 299 -17.70 5.46 0.45
C ARG A 299 -18.91 6.41 0.35
N PRO A 300 -20.05 6.07 0.99
CA PRO A 300 -21.13 7.03 1.19
C PRO A 300 -20.63 8.32 1.86
N PHE A 301 -21.34 9.42 1.61
CA PHE A 301 -20.87 10.75 1.98
C PHE A 301 -20.48 10.90 3.46
N ASP A 302 -21.26 10.33 4.40
CA ASP A 302 -20.97 10.47 5.83
C ASP A 302 -19.63 9.82 6.20
N ASN A 303 -19.35 8.62 5.68
CA ASN A 303 -18.06 7.95 5.88
C ASN A 303 -16.93 8.70 5.18
N ALA A 304 -17.14 9.12 3.93
CA ALA A 304 -16.16 9.88 3.15
C ALA A 304 -15.80 11.21 3.86
N LYS A 305 -16.79 11.87 4.46
CA LYS A 305 -16.61 13.10 5.23
C LYS A 305 -15.84 12.86 6.53
N ASN A 306 -16.15 11.80 7.28
CA ASN A 306 -15.43 11.45 8.49
C ASN A 306 -13.94 11.16 8.20
N TRP A 307 -13.66 10.45 7.12
CA TRP A 307 -12.30 10.26 6.62
C TRP A 307 -11.63 11.57 6.21
N ALA A 308 -12.33 12.41 5.44
CA ALA A 308 -11.81 13.71 5.02
C ALA A 308 -11.41 14.59 6.22
N MET A 309 -12.22 14.60 7.29
CA MET A 309 -11.91 15.34 8.52
C MET A 309 -10.70 14.74 9.25
N THR A 310 -10.61 13.41 9.33
CA THR A 310 -9.48 12.70 9.96
C THR A 310 -8.16 13.00 9.24
N LEU A 311 -8.16 12.90 7.90
CA LEU A 311 -7.00 13.18 7.06
C LEU A 311 -6.58 14.66 7.13
N ALA A 312 -7.55 15.58 7.17
CA ALA A 312 -7.25 17.00 7.30
C ALA A 312 -6.57 17.31 8.63
N GLU A 313 -6.99 16.68 9.74
CA GLU A 313 -6.30 16.88 11.02
C GLU A 313 -4.88 16.31 10.99
N GLU A 314 -4.65 15.17 10.32
CA GLU A 314 -3.29 14.64 10.12
C GLU A 314 -2.41 15.62 9.35
N PHE A 315 -2.89 16.17 8.23
CA PHE A 315 -2.16 17.18 7.46
C PHE A 315 -1.87 18.44 8.28
N PHE A 316 -2.81 18.86 9.13
CA PHE A 316 -2.59 20.01 10.01
C PHE A 316 -1.55 19.74 11.10
N ILE A 317 -1.56 18.54 11.69
CA ILE A 317 -0.52 18.11 12.63
C ILE A 317 0.85 18.09 11.92
N GLN A 318 0.91 17.57 10.69
CA GLN A 318 2.12 17.59 9.89
C GLN A 318 2.59 19.03 9.63
N GLY A 319 1.70 19.94 9.21
CA GLY A 319 2.06 21.34 8.94
C GLY A 319 2.49 22.11 10.18
N ASP A 320 1.92 21.79 11.35
CA ASP A 320 2.36 22.35 12.63
C ASP A 320 3.79 21.86 12.98
N LEU A 321 4.09 20.58 12.71
CA LEU A 321 5.43 20.01 12.91
C LEU A 321 6.46 20.54 11.90
N GLU A 322 6.09 20.67 10.62
CA GLU A 322 6.93 21.28 9.59
C GLU A 322 7.30 22.73 9.98
N ARG A 323 6.34 23.47 10.54
CA ARG A 323 6.58 24.84 11.05
C ARG A 323 7.55 24.85 12.23
N GLU A 324 7.40 23.94 13.18
CA GLU A 324 8.31 23.81 14.33
C GLU A 324 9.74 23.48 13.89
N LEU A 325 9.87 22.56 12.92
CA LEU A 325 11.14 22.11 12.35
C LEU A 325 11.73 23.07 11.30
N ARG A 326 11.03 24.17 10.99
CA ARG A 326 11.40 25.16 9.96
C ARG A 326 11.57 24.53 8.56
N ILE A 327 10.76 23.53 8.27
CA ILE A 327 10.65 22.88 6.96
C ILE A 327 9.53 23.58 6.18
N PRO A 328 9.70 23.85 4.87
CA PRO A 328 8.62 24.37 4.06
C PRO A 328 7.40 23.44 4.04
N SER A 329 6.23 23.96 4.44
CA SER A 329 4.95 23.25 4.42
C SER A 329 4.20 23.56 3.13
N VAL A 330 3.41 22.60 2.64
CA VAL A 330 2.46 22.83 1.54
C VAL A 330 1.16 23.43 2.08
N ALA A 331 0.41 24.16 1.23
CA ALA A 331 -0.78 24.90 1.66
C ALA A 331 -1.89 24.01 2.26
N ILE A 332 -1.99 22.75 1.84
CA ILE A 332 -2.98 21.79 2.37
C ILE A 332 -2.70 21.37 3.82
N ASN A 333 -1.42 21.44 4.25
CA ASN A 333 -1.00 21.12 5.61
C ASN A 333 -1.17 22.33 6.55
N GLU A 334 -1.42 23.52 6.01
CA GLU A 334 -1.54 24.74 6.81
C GLU A 334 -3.00 25.04 7.19
N ARG A 335 -3.27 25.07 8.49
CA ARG A 335 -4.60 25.37 9.04
C ARG A 335 -5.16 26.68 8.45
N GLY A 336 -6.34 26.58 7.83
CA GLY A 336 -7.07 27.72 7.28
C GLY A 336 -6.63 28.22 5.89
N LYS A 337 -5.61 27.62 5.25
CA LYS A 337 -5.19 28.02 3.90
C LYS A 337 -6.01 27.40 2.78
N VAL A 338 -6.44 26.15 2.95
CA VAL A 338 -7.28 25.42 2.01
C VAL A 338 -8.49 24.91 2.78
N THR A 339 -9.71 25.13 2.26
CA THR A 339 -10.90 24.59 2.92
C THR A 339 -10.99 23.08 2.68
N LEU A 340 -11.63 22.36 3.60
CA LEU A 340 -11.84 20.91 3.43
C LEU A 340 -12.60 20.60 2.13
N ALA A 341 -13.59 21.42 1.78
CA ALA A 341 -14.36 21.25 0.55
C ALA A 341 -13.49 21.45 -0.71
N ASP A 342 -12.62 22.47 -0.75
CA ASP A 342 -11.72 22.71 -1.89
C ASP A 342 -10.76 21.52 -2.10
N PHE A 343 -10.18 21.03 -1.00
CA PHE A 343 -9.28 19.89 -1.03
C PHE A 343 -9.99 18.63 -1.55
N GLN A 344 -11.15 18.29 -0.97
CA GLN A 344 -11.92 17.11 -1.36
C GLN A 344 -12.41 17.19 -2.82
N LEU A 345 -12.90 18.35 -3.26
CA LEU A 345 -13.32 18.55 -4.65
C LEU A 345 -12.15 18.39 -5.62
N SER A 346 -10.99 18.95 -5.30
CA SER A 346 -9.79 18.81 -6.14
C SER A 346 -9.36 17.34 -6.23
N PHE A 347 -9.24 16.66 -5.08
CA PHE A 347 -8.79 15.27 -5.04
C PHE A 347 -9.78 14.33 -5.75
N MET A 348 -11.08 14.44 -5.46
CA MET A 348 -12.09 13.58 -6.09
C MET A 348 -12.15 13.77 -7.61
N ARG A 349 -12.11 15.01 -8.11
CA ARG A 349 -12.19 15.31 -9.55
C ARG A 349 -10.93 14.90 -10.31
N ASN A 350 -9.75 15.17 -9.73
CA ASN A 350 -8.48 15.00 -10.45
C ASN A 350 -7.84 13.62 -10.24
N VAL A 351 -8.23 12.89 -9.20
CA VAL A 351 -7.62 11.62 -8.82
C VAL A 351 -8.67 10.50 -8.76
N ALA A 352 -9.59 10.57 -7.78
CA ALA A 352 -10.42 9.41 -7.45
C ALA A 352 -11.41 9.02 -8.57
N LEU A 353 -12.10 10.00 -9.15
CA LEU A 353 -13.16 9.74 -10.14
C LEU A 353 -12.62 9.02 -11.39
N GLY A 354 -11.49 9.49 -11.94
CA GLY A 354 -10.89 8.91 -13.13
C GLY A 354 -10.44 7.46 -12.94
N LEU A 355 -9.90 7.14 -11.76
CA LEU A 355 -9.54 5.77 -11.37
C LEU A 355 -10.79 4.87 -11.36
N TYR A 356 -11.81 5.25 -10.60
CA TYR A 356 -13.00 4.43 -10.40
C TYR A 356 -13.89 4.32 -11.64
N GLN A 357 -13.92 5.34 -12.50
CA GLN A 357 -14.55 5.22 -13.82
C GLN A 357 -13.87 4.15 -14.67
N THR A 358 -12.52 4.19 -14.73
CA THR A 358 -11.73 3.20 -15.48
C THR A 358 -11.94 1.78 -14.92
N VAL A 359 -11.94 1.63 -13.60
CA VAL A 359 -12.16 0.33 -12.94
C VAL A 359 -13.59 -0.16 -13.13
N GLY A 360 -14.60 0.72 -13.05
CA GLY A 360 -15.99 0.38 -13.31
C GLY A 360 -16.27 -0.07 -14.75
N GLU A 361 -15.45 0.33 -15.72
CA GLU A 361 -15.51 -0.23 -17.08
C GLU A 361 -15.09 -1.69 -17.16
N LEU A 362 -14.07 -2.07 -16.37
CA LEU A 362 -13.55 -3.44 -16.34
C LEU A 362 -14.38 -4.35 -15.45
N LEU A 363 -14.80 -3.81 -14.31
CA LEU A 363 -15.51 -4.50 -13.24
C LEU A 363 -16.85 -3.78 -13.05
N PRO A 364 -17.89 -4.10 -13.85
CA PRO A 364 -19.19 -3.48 -13.74
C PRO A 364 -19.78 -3.45 -12.31
N PRO A 365 -19.55 -4.47 -11.45
CA PRO A 365 -19.98 -4.41 -10.05
C PRO A 365 -19.37 -3.26 -9.23
N LEU A 366 -18.28 -2.61 -9.67
CA LEU A 366 -17.66 -1.46 -9.01
C LEU A 366 -18.09 -0.10 -9.59
N LYS A 367 -19.00 -0.05 -10.57
CA LYS A 367 -19.47 1.22 -11.14
C LYS A 367 -20.08 2.16 -10.10
N PHE A 368 -20.75 1.60 -9.10
CA PHE A 368 -21.37 2.37 -8.03
C PHE A 368 -20.33 3.21 -7.24
N CYS A 369 -19.06 2.81 -7.18
CA CYS A 369 -18.00 3.58 -6.54
C CYS A 369 -17.79 4.94 -7.23
N ALA A 370 -17.78 4.97 -8.56
CA ALA A 370 -17.68 6.21 -9.33
C ALA A 370 -18.95 7.08 -9.15
N GLU A 371 -20.12 6.44 -9.03
CA GLU A 371 -21.37 7.15 -8.72
C GLU A 371 -21.35 7.77 -7.32
N ASN A 372 -20.83 7.05 -6.32
CA ASN A 372 -20.64 7.58 -4.97
C ASN A 372 -19.70 8.78 -4.96
N ILE A 373 -18.56 8.69 -5.66
CA ILE A 373 -17.65 9.83 -5.81
C ILE A 373 -18.38 11.03 -6.45
N THR A 374 -19.18 10.79 -7.49
CA THR A 374 -19.96 11.85 -8.15
C THR A 374 -20.95 12.50 -7.19
N ARG A 375 -21.72 11.70 -6.43
CA ARG A 375 -22.62 12.20 -5.39
C ARG A 375 -21.87 13.00 -4.32
N ASN A 376 -20.71 12.51 -3.88
CA ASN A 376 -19.87 13.19 -2.89
C ASN A 376 -19.36 14.54 -3.43
N ILE A 377 -18.98 14.62 -4.71
CA ILE A 377 -18.61 15.88 -5.38
C ILE A 377 -19.78 16.88 -5.36
N ASP A 378 -21.00 16.43 -5.64
CA ASP A 378 -22.18 17.30 -5.64
C ASP A 378 -22.47 17.88 -4.25
N ILE A 379 -22.37 17.04 -3.21
CA ILE A 379 -22.57 17.47 -1.82
C ILE A 379 -21.46 18.43 -1.39
N TRP A 380 -20.18 18.12 -1.65
CA TRP A 380 -19.07 19.03 -1.34
C TRP A 380 -19.16 20.35 -2.10
N THR A 381 -19.63 20.34 -3.34
CA THR A 381 -19.88 21.56 -4.13
C THR A 381 -20.95 22.41 -3.47
N SER A 382 -22.02 21.79 -2.97
CA SER A 382 -23.08 22.49 -2.22
C SER A 382 -22.55 23.10 -0.92
N ILE A 383 -21.70 22.37 -0.18
CA ILE A 383 -21.05 22.86 1.05
C ILE A 383 -20.14 24.06 0.75
N GLN A 384 -19.33 23.99 -0.31
CA GLN A 384 -18.45 25.07 -0.75
C GLN A 384 -19.26 26.34 -1.08
N GLN A 385 -20.37 26.19 -1.82
CA GLN A 385 -21.24 27.30 -2.19
C GLN A 385 -21.93 27.94 -0.97
N GLN A 386 -22.42 27.13 -0.03
CA GLN A 386 -23.04 27.63 1.21
C GLN A 386 -22.06 28.41 2.07
N ALA A 387 -20.79 27.99 2.13
CA ALA A 387 -19.73 28.72 2.85
C ALA A 387 -19.36 30.07 2.20
N MET A 388 -19.61 30.23 0.89
CA MET A 388 -19.34 31.46 0.15
C MET A 388 -20.48 32.49 0.22
N ILE A 389 -21.69 32.08 0.61
CA ILE A 389 -22.81 33.01 0.83
C ILE A 389 -22.58 33.70 2.18
N PRO A 390 -22.26 35.00 2.24
CA PRO A 390 -22.17 35.72 3.50
C PRO A 390 -23.53 35.60 4.19
N CYS A 391 -23.55 35.42 5.51
CA CYS A 391 -24.78 35.39 6.30
C CYS A 391 -25.51 36.74 6.15
N ALA A 392 -26.31 36.87 5.10
CA ALA A 392 -27.15 38.01 4.86
C ALA A 392 -28.37 37.85 5.75
N SER A 393 -28.50 38.77 6.71
CA SER A 393 -29.63 39.04 7.61
C SER A 393 -29.57 38.49 9.05
N SER A 394 -29.07 39.34 9.95
CA SER A 394 -29.72 39.61 11.25
C SER A 394 -29.48 41.05 11.71
N ALA A 395 -29.73 42.01 10.82
CA ALA A 395 -29.83 43.42 11.21
C ALA A 395 -31.03 44.05 10.49
N SER A 396 -32.24 43.74 10.98
CA SER A 396 -33.43 44.54 10.72
C SER A 396 -34.45 44.33 11.84
N ALA A 397 -34.36 45.18 12.87
CA ALA A 397 -35.46 45.94 13.48
C ALA A 397 -34.90 46.82 14.60
#